data_AF-A0A6L3K660-F1
#
_entry.id   AF-A0A6L3K660-F1
#
_cell.length_a   1.000
_cell.length_b   1.000
_cell.length_c   1.000
_cell.angle_alpha   90.00
_cell.angle_beta   90.00
_cell.angle_gamma   90.00
#
_symmetry.space_group_name_H-M   'P 1'
#
loop_
_entity.id
_entity.type
_entity.pdbx_description
1 polymer ?
#
loop_
_entity_poly.entity_id
_entity_poly.type
_entity_poly.pdbx_seq_one_letter_code
_entity_poly.pdbx_strand_id
1 'polypeptide(L)'
;MNGRMEPEIRFRNNHSDWDRFVIDDVFELRNGYTPSKNVNQYWKNGTIPWFRMEDIRANGGILFDSIQHITPQAVKGGGLFVPYSIILATTATIGVHAMIIADRQIRFVFYILCIL
;
A
#
# COMPACT_ATOMS: atom_id res chain seq x y z
N MET A 1 27.32 6.14 11.09
CA MET A 1 27.28 6.31 9.62
C MET A 1 27.19 7.81 9.32
N ASN A 2 28.31 8.44 8.94
CA ASN A 2 28.39 9.87 8.65
C ASN A 2 28.30 10.09 7.14
N GLY A 3 27.12 9.85 6.57
CA GLY A 3 26.82 10.13 5.16
C GLY A 3 26.27 11.53 4.97
N ARG A 4 26.59 12.16 3.82
CA ARG A 4 26.10 13.48 3.41
C ARG A 4 24.56 13.50 3.43
N MET A 5 23.98 14.55 4.00
CA MET A 5 22.52 14.78 4.13
C MET A 5 21.94 15.56 2.93
N GLU A 6 22.76 15.75 1.91
CA GLU A 6 22.42 16.51 0.71
C GLU A 6 22.35 15.54 -0.49
N PRO A 7 21.24 15.52 -1.25
CA PRO A 7 21.18 14.79 -2.51
C PRO A 7 22.10 15.42 -3.56
N GLU A 8 22.64 14.58 -4.45
CA GLU A 8 23.53 15.00 -5.54
C GLU A 8 22.84 15.93 -6.55
N ILE A 9 21.52 15.81 -6.68
CA ILE A 9 20.69 16.62 -7.57
C ILE A 9 19.59 17.29 -6.73
N ARG A 10 19.43 18.62 -6.90
CA ARG A 10 18.39 19.41 -6.24
C ARG A 10 17.59 20.25 -7.23
N PHE A 11 16.32 20.46 -6.90
CA PHE A 11 15.52 21.49 -7.55
C PHE A 11 16.13 22.87 -7.26
N ARG A 12 16.03 23.78 -8.25
CA ARG A 12 16.56 25.14 -8.16
C ARG A 12 15.94 25.84 -6.93
N ASN A 13 16.78 26.48 -6.10
CA ASN A 13 16.43 27.21 -4.88
C ASN A 13 16.09 26.36 -3.63
N ASN A 14 16.38 25.06 -3.61
CA ASN A 14 16.27 24.25 -2.38
C ASN A 14 17.65 24.04 -1.73
N HIS A 15 17.99 24.85 -0.73
CA HIS A 15 19.34 24.89 -0.12
C HIS A 15 19.42 24.33 1.32
N SER A 16 18.32 23.84 1.89
CA SER A 16 18.32 23.31 3.26
C SER A 16 18.74 21.83 3.31
N ASP A 17 19.29 21.40 4.42
CA ASP A 17 19.51 19.99 4.71
C ASP A 17 18.19 19.21 4.76
N TRP A 18 18.26 17.89 4.53
CA TRP A 18 17.11 17.01 4.70
C TRP A 18 17.00 16.54 6.13
N ASP A 19 15.80 16.64 6.71
CA ASP A 19 15.50 15.98 7.97
C ASP A 19 15.44 14.45 7.77
N ARG A 20 15.86 13.71 8.80
CA ARG A 20 15.73 12.25 8.84
C ARG A 20 14.57 11.86 9.75
N PHE A 21 13.69 11.04 9.19
CA PHE A 21 12.56 10.45 9.90
C PHE A 21 12.63 8.94 9.78
N VAL A 22 12.11 8.23 10.79
CA VAL A 22 11.76 6.82 10.59
C VAL A 22 10.40 6.74 9.89
N ILE A 23 10.13 5.63 9.20
CA ILE A 23 8.89 5.43 8.43
C ILE A 23 7.66 5.68 9.32
N ASP A 24 7.70 5.21 10.56
CA ASP A 24 6.62 5.34 11.54
C ASP A 24 6.34 6.80 11.96
N ASP A 25 7.28 7.74 11.77
CA ASP A 25 7.04 9.16 12.05
C ASP A 25 6.14 9.81 10.99
N VAL A 26 6.14 9.24 9.77
CA VAL A 26 5.48 9.83 8.59
C VAL A 26 4.26 9.00 8.16
N PHE A 27 4.21 7.72 8.53
CA PHE A 27 3.23 6.75 8.03
C PHE A 27 2.61 5.89 9.14
N GLU A 28 1.32 5.59 8.99
CA GLU A 28 0.65 4.56 9.79
C GLU A 28 0.85 3.18 9.15
N LEU A 29 1.61 2.30 9.80
CA LEU A 29 1.83 0.96 9.24
C LEU A 29 0.71 0.00 9.60
N ARG A 30 0.15 -0.66 8.58
CA ARG A 30 -0.81 -1.77 8.73
C ARG A 30 -0.48 -2.89 7.75
N ASN A 31 -0.74 -4.11 8.20
CA ASN A 31 -0.51 -5.33 7.41
C ASN A 31 -1.72 -5.69 6.54
N GLY A 32 -1.40 -6.36 5.43
CA GLY A 32 -2.37 -7.09 4.63
C GLY A 32 -2.85 -8.36 5.33
N TYR A 33 -3.91 -8.94 4.81
CA TYR A 33 -4.35 -10.28 5.18
C TYR A 33 -5.09 -10.93 4.01
N THR A 34 -5.18 -12.26 4.10
CA THR A 34 -5.96 -13.07 3.17
C THR A 34 -7.26 -13.48 3.85
N PRO A 35 -8.44 -13.06 3.34
CA PRO A 35 -9.71 -13.60 3.80
C PRO A 35 -9.73 -15.12 3.62
N SER A 36 -10.47 -15.83 4.47
CA SER A 36 -10.55 -17.30 4.35
C SER A 36 -11.22 -17.68 3.03
N LYS A 37 -10.52 -18.47 2.20
CA LYS A 37 -11.05 -19.01 0.94
C LYS A 37 -12.21 -19.99 1.16
N ASN A 38 -12.31 -20.58 2.34
CA ASN A 38 -13.37 -21.53 2.69
C ASN A 38 -14.71 -20.84 2.98
N VAL A 39 -14.73 -19.52 3.11
CA VAL A 39 -15.93 -18.75 3.42
C VAL A 39 -16.38 -18.00 2.16
N ASN A 40 -17.23 -18.65 1.35
CA ASN A 40 -17.69 -18.10 0.07
C ASN A 40 -18.34 -16.71 0.17
N GLN A 41 -18.96 -16.38 1.31
CA GLN A 41 -19.58 -15.07 1.53
C GLN A 41 -18.57 -13.92 1.49
N TYR A 42 -17.27 -14.19 1.68
CA TYR A 42 -16.22 -13.18 1.58
C TYR A 42 -15.88 -12.79 0.14
N TRP A 43 -16.25 -13.62 -0.84
CA TRP A 43 -15.81 -13.51 -2.23
C TRP A 43 -17.00 -13.32 -3.20
N LYS A 44 -18.11 -13.99 -2.93
CA LYS A 44 -19.28 -13.96 -3.82
C LYS A 44 -19.88 -12.56 -3.86
N ASN A 45 -19.99 -11.99 -5.05
CA ASN A 45 -20.44 -10.61 -5.28
C ASN A 45 -19.59 -9.58 -4.50
N GLY A 46 -18.28 -9.82 -4.39
CA GLY A 46 -17.35 -8.86 -3.83
C GLY A 46 -17.37 -7.55 -4.60
N THR A 47 -17.29 -6.44 -3.87
CA THR A 47 -17.31 -5.08 -4.45
C THR A 47 -16.10 -4.25 -4.04
N ILE A 48 -15.24 -4.81 -3.18
CA ILE A 48 -14.07 -4.13 -2.63
C ILE A 48 -12.83 -4.76 -3.26
N PRO A 49 -11.97 -3.99 -3.93
CA PRO A 49 -10.73 -4.51 -4.50
C PRO A 49 -9.83 -5.15 -3.44
N TRP A 50 -9.29 -6.34 -3.71
CA TRP A 50 -8.34 -7.02 -2.84
C TRP A 50 -7.01 -7.23 -3.59
N PHE A 51 -6.13 -6.23 -3.47
CA PHE A 51 -4.87 -6.15 -4.21
C PHE A 51 -3.82 -7.17 -3.75
N ARG A 52 -3.15 -7.78 -4.73
CA ARG A 52 -2.05 -8.73 -4.61
C ARG A 52 -0.91 -8.37 -5.56
N MET A 53 0.19 -9.11 -5.48
CA MET A 53 1.31 -8.99 -6.42
C MET A 53 0.90 -9.17 -7.89
N GLU A 54 -0.10 -10.00 -8.18
CA GLU A 54 -0.61 -10.19 -9.53
C GLU A 54 -1.18 -8.88 -10.10
N ASP A 55 -1.85 -8.09 -9.28
CA ASP A 55 -2.40 -6.80 -9.68
C ASP A 55 -1.30 -5.78 -9.97
N ILE A 56 -0.23 -5.75 -9.16
CA ILE A 56 0.94 -4.90 -9.42
C ILE A 56 1.65 -5.31 -10.72
N ARG A 57 1.79 -6.61 -10.97
CA ARG A 57 2.41 -7.09 -12.22
C ARG A 57 1.57 -6.78 -13.45
N ALA A 58 0.24 -6.82 -13.32
CA ALA A 58 -0.67 -6.54 -14.42
C ALA A 58 -0.83 -5.04 -14.70
N ASN A 59 -0.86 -4.20 -13.67
CA ASN A 59 -1.23 -2.78 -13.78
C ASN A 59 -0.07 -1.81 -13.51
N GLY A 60 1.09 -2.31 -13.05
CA GLY A 60 2.23 -1.50 -12.66
C GLY A 60 2.07 -0.84 -11.29
N GLY A 61 2.72 0.31 -11.11
CA GLY A 61 2.82 1.00 -9.82
C GLY A 61 1.59 1.82 -9.41
N ILE A 62 0.50 1.78 -10.18
CA ILE A 62 -0.74 2.52 -9.91
C ILE A 62 -1.94 1.58 -10.06
N LEU A 63 -2.72 1.43 -8.99
CA LEU A 63 -3.77 0.42 -8.88
C LEU A 63 -5.15 1.06 -8.75
N PHE A 64 -5.99 0.86 -9.76
CA PHE A 64 -7.38 1.34 -9.79
C PHE A 64 -8.39 0.26 -9.40
N ASP A 65 -8.14 -0.97 -9.82
CA ASP A 65 -8.98 -2.13 -9.52
C ASP A 65 -8.14 -3.41 -9.42
N SER A 66 -8.69 -4.45 -8.82
CA SER A 66 -8.02 -5.73 -8.61
C SER A 66 -8.72 -6.86 -9.35
N ILE A 67 -7.99 -7.92 -9.64
CA ILE A 67 -8.50 -9.16 -10.24
C ILE A 67 -9.55 -9.84 -9.35
N GLN A 68 -9.42 -9.72 -8.02
CA GLN A 68 -10.35 -10.33 -7.06
C GLN A 68 -10.95 -9.30 -6.12
N HIS A 69 -12.25 -9.41 -5.90
CA HIS A 69 -12.98 -8.55 -4.97
C HIS A 69 -13.47 -9.32 -3.76
N ILE A 70 -13.53 -8.62 -2.63
CA ILE A 70 -14.07 -9.13 -1.38
C ILE A 70 -15.35 -8.39 -1.01
N THR A 71 -16.17 -9.01 -0.15
CA THR A 71 -17.37 -8.38 0.41
C THR A 71 -17.04 -7.58 1.67
N PRO A 72 -17.90 -6.64 2.10
CA PRO A 72 -17.70 -5.92 3.37
C PRO A 72 -17.55 -6.84 4.60
N GLN A 73 -18.12 -8.05 4.56
CA GLN A 73 -18.03 -9.04 5.65
C GLN A 73 -16.63 -9.63 5.80
N ALA A 74 -15.81 -9.56 4.74
CA ALA A 74 -14.44 -10.04 4.75
C ALA A 74 -13.47 -9.05 5.41
N VAL A 75 -13.89 -7.79 5.63
CA VAL A 75 -13.07 -6.70 6.19
C VAL A 75 -12.77 -6.94 7.66
N LYS A 76 -11.49 -7.01 8.03
CA LYS A 76 -11.04 -7.13 9.43
C LYS A 76 -10.81 -5.77 10.09
N GLY A 77 -10.69 -5.75 11.42
CA GLY A 77 -10.75 -4.57 12.31
C GLY A 77 -9.87 -3.35 12.00
N GLY A 78 -8.94 -3.41 11.04
CA GLY A 78 -8.25 -2.23 10.52
C GLY A 78 -9.05 -1.44 9.46
N GLY A 79 -10.13 -2.01 8.92
CA GLY A 79 -10.90 -1.37 7.85
C GLY A 79 -10.18 -1.40 6.49
N LEU A 80 -10.66 -0.59 5.55
CA LEU A 80 -10.08 -0.49 4.21
C LEU A 80 -8.88 0.46 4.18
N PHE A 81 -8.07 0.31 3.14
CA PHE A 81 -7.06 1.29 2.79
C PHE A 81 -7.70 2.42 2.00
N VAL A 82 -7.17 3.62 2.19
CA VAL A 82 -7.71 4.83 1.57
C VAL A 82 -7.07 5.03 0.19
N PRO A 83 -7.67 5.83 -0.70
CA PRO A 83 -7.00 6.26 -1.92
C PRO A 83 -5.68 6.98 -1.61
N TYR A 84 -4.72 6.84 -2.51
CA TYR A 84 -3.33 7.30 -2.45
C TYR A 84 -2.47 6.65 -1.37
N SER A 85 -2.93 5.52 -0.82
CA SER A 85 -2.09 4.67 0.01
C SER A 85 -1.04 3.96 -0.83
N ILE A 86 0.15 3.75 -0.26
CA ILE A 86 1.19 2.92 -0.90
C ILE A 86 1.11 1.51 -0.31
N ILE A 87 1.22 0.50 -1.17
CA ILE A 87 1.51 -0.89 -0.77
C ILE A 87 2.96 -1.19 -1.09
N LEU A 88 3.65 -1.84 -0.15
CA LEU A 88 5.03 -2.28 -0.29
C LEU A 88 5.13 -3.76 0.08
N ALA A 89 5.70 -4.57 -0.82
CA ALA A 89 6.02 -5.96 -0.56
C ALA A 89 7.25 -6.08 0.35
N THR A 90 7.09 -6.78 1.47
CA THR A 90 8.16 -7.04 2.46
C THR A 90 8.64 -8.48 2.50
N THR A 91 8.10 -9.31 1.62
CA THR A 91 8.36 -10.75 1.49
C THR A 91 8.38 -11.11 0.01
N ALA A 92 9.07 -12.20 -0.33
CA ALA A 92 9.28 -12.72 -1.69
C ALA A 92 9.92 -11.73 -2.68
N THR A 93 9.21 -10.67 -3.08
CA THR A 93 9.65 -9.59 -3.98
C THR A 93 9.81 -8.28 -3.22
N ILE A 94 10.76 -8.25 -2.27
CA ILE A 94 11.01 -7.12 -1.39
C ILE A 94 11.26 -5.83 -2.19
N GLY A 95 10.60 -4.74 -1.82
CA GLY A 95 10.80 -3.43 -2.45
C GLY A 95 9.81 -3.10 -3.58
N VAL A 96 9.09 -4.10 -4.10
CA VAL A 96 8.02 -3.86 -5.07
C VAL A 96 6.89 -3.10 -4.39
N HIS A 97 6.46 -2.00 -5.02
CA HIS A 97 5.45 -1.12 -4.46
C HIS A 97 4.48 -0.60 -5.52
N ALA A 98 3.30 -0.19 -5.07
CA ALA A 98 2.30 0.47 -5.89
C ALA A 98 1.46 1.45 -5.07
N MET A 99 0.85 2.43 -5.73
CA MET A 99 -0.10 3.36 -5.15
C MET A 99 -1.53 2.90 -5.46
N ILE A 100 -2.39 2.83 -4.45
CA ILE A 100 -3.81 2.53 -4.61
C ILE A 100 -4.54 3.83 -4.93
N ILE A 101 -5.35 3.88 -5.98
CA ILE A 101 -6.22 5.03 -6.33
C ILE A 101 -7.71 4.64 -6.30
N ALA A 102 -8.05 3.37 -6.05
CA ALA A 102 -9.42 2.88 -5.99
C ALA A 102 -10.33 3.70 -5.04
N ASP A 103 -11.50 4.13 -5.53
CA ASP A 103 -12.41 5.04 -4.83
C ASP A 103 -13.20 4.37 -3.68
N ARG A 104 -12.75 4.52 -2.42
CA ARG A 104 -13.58 4.68 -1.18
C ARG A 104 -12.76 5.37 -0.05
N GLN A 105 -13.14 6.60 0.33
CA GLN A 105 -12.43 7.62 1.20
C GLN A 105 -12.27 7.19 2.70
N ILE A 106 -11.35 7.63 3.61
CA ILE A 106 -10.61 8.89 3.90
C ILE A 106 -9.24 8.63 4.64
N ARG A 107 -8.20 9.41 4.29
CA ARG A 107 -6.94 9.83 5.01
C ARG A 107 -5.62 9.06 4.80
N PHE A 108 -4.62 9.80 4.30
CA PHE A 108 -3.25 9.38 3.93
C PHE A 108 -2.59 8.42 4.92
N VAL A 109 -2.17 7.27 4.41
CA VAL A 109 -1.37 6.30 5.15
C VAL A 109 -0.56 5.45 4.15
N PHE A 110 0.75 5.27 4.36
CA PHE A 110 1.53 4.27 3.62
C PHE A 110 1.44 2.93 4.35
N TYR A 111 1.30 1.83 3.61
CA TYR A 111 1.17 0.49 4.14
C TYR A 111 2.29 -0.43 3.67
N ILE A 112 2.84 -1.13 4.65
CA ILE A 112 3.62 -2.35 4.43
C ILE A 112 2.60 -3.49 4.30
N LEU A 113 2.23 -3.81 3.06
CA LEU A 113 1.43 -5.00 2.77
C LEU A 113 2.40 -6.19 2.74
N CYS A 114 2.56 -6.85 3.88
CA CYS A 114 3.19 -8.17 3.91
C CYS A 114 2.27 -9.14 3.15
N ILE A 115 2.61 -9.43 1.90
CA ILE A 115 1.95 -10.46 1.10
C ILE A 115 2.52 -11.80 1.58
N LEU A 116 1.73 -12.55 2.37
CA LEU A 116 1.98 -13.97 2.59
C LEU A 116 1.57 -14.77 1.34
#